data_AF-A0A2G5UFM3-F1
#
_entry.id   AF-A0A2G5UFM3-F1
#
_cell.length_a   1.000
_cell.length_b   1.000
_cell.length_c   1.000
_cell.angle_alpha   90.00
_cell.angle_beta   90.00
_cell.angle_gamma   90.00
#
_symmetry.space_group_name_H-M   'P 1'
#
loop_
_entity.id
_entity.type
_entity.pdbx_description
1 polymer ?
#
loop_
_entity_poly.entity_id
_entity_poly.type
_entity_poly.pdbx_seq_one_letter_code
_entity_poly.pdbx_strand_id
1 'polypeptide(L)'
;MRGWMRLVTVLSCLLLVYFVPCHSKCVMTECDGETDSSHPPCKTNASSFQPITVTRSKHPKYIARLKSIALIYYKKKTKHKSVEKIEFKVNRDFAEGLYTSCKNTWASQNLALSFLSLGSKVSYENFYGFMGRKDPSVNIPMHTNFEFTRDKKAMNIPTTPCHKPANPQTPACGIIDCPLESYQLLDLSEMETRGVRVFEHQIKYFEWFLRLCGCFTLTMILIFALKYSCHRSPTASENCYVDFGPGSLEVQFEHLCVQYAQVVIHQPLKCVFLGLFVASLCCFGNVWFHSLTHSIDQVSAADGETRRHQKTFIETFGPTHRIEQVFMTFPPSMPENFLNQDDTHFFDEMFQLINRIQNLTVFQGDSKFSLDDICYRPLGKTKGCAIMSPTNYFQNNWNTFVNVEDNEEDFDYNEHNPFTHLKHCIFHPFTVKTPTGLSCFGEFGGPIDRR
;
A
#
# COMPACT_ATOMS: atom_id res chain seq x y z
N MET A 1 -35.36 -3.53 32.21
CA MET A 1 -35.83 -3.48 30.80
C MET A 1 -35.10 -2.49 29.88
N ARG A 2 -34.25 -1.56 30.37
CA ARG A 2 -33.45 -0.65 29.50
C ARG A 2 -32.11 -1.21 29.00
N GLY A 3 -31.55 -2.25 29.64
CA GLY A 3 -30.27 -2.86 29.23
C GLY A 3 -30.38 -3.86 28.08
N TRP A 4 -31.49 -4.60 27.99
CA TRP A 4 -31.73 -5.58 26.91
C TRP A 4 -32.04 -4.92 25.56
N MET A 5 -32.64 -3.74 25.56
CA MET A 5 -32.96 -3.02 24.31
C MET A 5 -31.72 -2.46 23.59
N ARG A 6 -30.61 -2.21 24.32
CA ARG A 6 -29.33 -1.78 23.74
C ARG A 6 -28.53 -2.95 23.16
N LEU A 7 -28.64 -4.14 23.74
CA LEU A 7 -27.97 -5.33 23.21
C LEU A 7 -28.60 -5.78 21.88
N VAL A 8 -29.92 -5.67 21.75
CA VAL A 8 -30.65 -6.04 20.52
C VAL A 8 -30.43 -5.03 19.38
N THR A 9 -30.24 -3.74 19.69
CA THR A 9 -29.89 -2.73 18.66
C THR A 9 -28.45 -2.86 18.19
N VAL A 10 -27.50 -3.20 19.08
CA VAL A 10 -26.10 -3.39 18.70
C VAL A 10 -25.89 -4.72 17.94
N LEU A 11 -26.58 -5.81 18.32
CA LEU A 11 -26.56 -7.06 17.53
C LEU A 11 -27.26 -6.90 16.17
N SER A 12 -28.34 -6.12 16.08
CA SER A 12 -29.01 -5.86 14.79
C SER A 12 -28.18 -4.97 13.87
N CYS A 13 -27.30 -4.10 14.40
CA CYS A 13 -26.34 -3.34 13.60
C CYS A 13 -25.11 -4.16 13.19
N LEU A 14 -24.67 -5.12 14.01
CA LEU A 14 -23.51 -5.98 13.68
C LEU A 14 -23.82 -7.10 12.69
N LEU A 15 -25.08 -7.57 12.62
CA LEU A 15 -25.52 -8.56 11.62
C LEU A 15 -25.88 -7.96 10.25
N LEU A 16 -25.87 -6.63 10.10
CA LEU A 16 -26.13 -5.93 8.84
C LEU A 16 -24.86 -5.40 8.15
N VAL A 17 -23.67 -5.82 8.60
CA VAL A 17 -22.43 -5.59 7.83
C VAL A 17 -22.22 -6.79 6.90
N TYR A 18 -23.10 -6.92 5.91
CA TYR A 18 -22.71 -7.58 4.68
C TYR A 18 -21.71 -6.65 4.01
N PHE A 19 -20.42 -6.99 4.12
CA PHE A 19 -19.40 -6.49 3.20
C PHE A 19 -19.80 -6.95 1.79
N VAL A 20 -20.61 -6.12 1.13
CA VAL A 20 -20.69 -6.12 -0.32
C VAL A 20 -19.48 -5.31 -0.76
N PRO A 21 -18.40 -5.92 -1.30
CA PRO A 21 -17.41 -5.14 -2.01
C PRO A 21 -18.15 -4.41 -3.13
N CYS A 22 -18.32 -3.10 -2.98
CA CYS A 22 -18.77 -2.21 -4.03
C CYS A 22 -17.66 -2.16 -5.08
N HIS A 23 -17.59 -3.19 -5.91
CA HIS A 23 -17.02 -3.03 -7.23
C HIS A 23 -17.94 -2.07 -7.97
N SER A 24 -17.44 -0.90 -8.32
CA SER A 24 -18.01 -0.04 -9.34
C SER A 24 -18.07 -0.84 -10.64
N LYS A 25 -19.19 -1.51 -10.84
CA LYS A 25 -19.45 -2.24 -12.07
C LYS A 25 -19.76 -1.19 -13.13
N CYS A 26 -18.83 -0.94 -14.05
CA CYS A 26 -19.21 -0.44 -15.36
C CYS A 26 -20.13 -1.50 -15.98
N VAL A 27 -21.44 -1.34 -15.81
CA VAL A 27 -22.43 -2.25 -16.39
C VAL A 27 -22.67 -1.79 -17.81
N MET A 28 -22.13 -2.52 -18.78
CA MET A 28 -22.67 -2.50 -20.14
C MET A 28 -24.04 -3.18 -20.10
N THR A 29 -25.12 -2.40 -19.99
CA THR A 29 -26.47 -2.92 -20.22
C THR A 29 -26.76 -2.87 -21.71
N GLU A 30 -26.72 -4.01 -22.39
CA GLU A 30 -27.32 -4.16 -23.71
C GLU A 30 -28.85 -4.26 -23.50
N CYS A 31 -29.57 -3.17 -23.77
CA CYS A 31 -31.03 -3.19 -23.86
C CYS A 31 -31.40 -3.28 -25.34
N ASP A 32 -31.78 -4.48 -25.81
CA ASP A 32 -32.32 -4.64 -27.15
C ASP A 32 -33.75 -4.05 -27.16
N GLY A 33 -33.93 -2.97 -27.90
CA GLY A 33 -35.17 -2.20 -27.96
C GLY A 33 -36.27 -2.85 -28.80
N GLU A 34 -36.69 -4.07 -28.48
CA GLU A 34 -37.96 -4.63 -28.95
C GLU A 34 -38.77 -5.18 -27.77
N THR A 35 -39.86 -4.50 -27.45
CA THR A 35 -40.89 -4.93 -26.51
C THR A 35 -41.73 -6.05 -27.13
N ASP A 36 -41.18 -7.25 -27.29
CA ASP A 36 -41.97 -8.46 -27.56
C ASP A 36 -42.20 -9.24 -26.27
N SER A 37 -43.46 -9.60 -26.01
CA SER A 37 -43.99 -10.22 -24.78
C SER A 37 -43.44 -11.63 -24.46
N SER A 38 -42.47 -12.13 -25.23
CA SER A 38 -41.79 -13.40 -25.02
C SER A 38 -40.31 -13.27 -24.61
N HIS A 39 -39.76 -12.05 -24.56
CA HIS A 39 -38.41 -11.81 -24.05
C HIS A 39 -38.43 -11.55 -22.54
N PRO A 40 -37.60 -12.25 -21.74
CA PRO A 40 -37.52 -11.97 -20.30
C PRO A 40 -37.06 -10.51 -20.08
N PRO A 41 -37.62 -9.81 -19.07
CA PRO A 41 -37.17 -8.46 -18.74
C PRO A 41 -35.67 -8.48 -18.47
N CYS A 42 -34.97 -7.41 -18.86
CA CYS A 42 -33.53 -7.21 -18.67
C CYS A 42 -33.14 -7.55 -17.23
N LYS A 43 -32.74 -8.80 -16.98
CA LYS A 43 -32.22 -9.25 -15.70
C LYS A 43 -30.73 -9.00 -15.75
N THR A 44 -30.28 -7.93 -15.09
CA THR A 44 -28.89 -7.81 -14.65
C THR A 44 -28.64 -8.90 -13.61
N ASN A 45 -28.36 -10.12 -14.08
CA ASN A 45 -27.88 -11.18 -13.20
C ASN A 45 -26.54 -10.74 -12.62
N ALA A 46 -26.36 -11.03 -11.34
CA ALA A 46 -25.23 -10.61 -10.51
C ALA A 46 -23.88 -11.27 -10.91
N SER A 47 -23.41 -11.02 -12.13
CA SER A 47 -22.07 -11.41 -12.59
C SER A 47 -21.36 -10.21 -13.20
N SER A 48 -20.23 -9.83 -12.59
CA SER A 48 -19.36 -8.68 -12.89
C SER A 48 -18.63 -8.74 -14.23
N PHE A 49 -18.83 -9.79 -15.01
CA PHE A 49 -18.32 -9.93 -16.36
C PHE A 49 -19.36 -10.73 -17.12
N GLN A 50 -20.24 -10.06 -17.87
CA GLN A 50 -20.78 -10.73 -19.04
C GLN A 50 -19.85 -10.34 -20.17
N PRO A 51 -19.12 -11.29 -20.80
CA PRO A 51 -18.46 -11.00 -22.06
C PRO A 51 -19.51 -10.45 -23.02
N ILE A 52 -19.11 -9.77 -24.10
CA ILE A 52 -19.96 -9.68 -25.28
C ILE A 52 -20.42 -11.11 -25.55
N THR A 53 -21.64 -11.41 -25.11
CA THR A 53 -22.09 -12.78 -25.06
C THR A 53 -22.44 -12.99 -26.50
N VAL A 54 -21.58 -13.71 -27.23
CA VAL A 54 -21.95 -14.25 -28.53
C VAL A 54 -23.08 -15.23 -28.22
N THR A 55 -24.28 -14.67 -28.09
CA THR A 55 -25.49 -15.43 -27.89
C THR A 55 -25.55 -16.33 -29.09
N ARG A 56 -25.74 -17.62 -28.84
CA ARG A 56 -26.04 -18.59 -29.89
C ARG A 56 -27.48 -18.34 -30.37
N SER A 57 -27.75 -17.12 -30.82
CA SER A 57 -29.04 -16.72 -31.36
C SER A 57 -29.13 -17.29 -32.77
N LYS A 58 -29.93 -18.34 -32.90
CA LYS A 58 -30.29 -18.90 -34.21
C LYS A 58 -31.42 -18.11 -34.87
N HIS A 59 -31.88 -17.00 -34.25
CA HIS A 59 -32.97 -16.21 -34.77
C HIS A 59 -32.56 -15.53 -36.09
N PRO A 60 -33.27 -15.81 -37.21
CA PRO A 60 -32.90 -15.27 -38.52
C PRO A 60 -32.84 -13.74 -38.56
N LYS A 61 -33.73 -13.07 -37.81
CA LYS A 61 -33.79 -11.60 -37.70
C LYS A 61 -32.51 -11.02 -37.06
N TYR A 62 -32.01 -11.64 -36.00
CA TYR A 62 -30.78 -11.22 -35.33
C TYR A 62 -29.56 -11.36 -36.24
N ILE A 63 -29.44 -12.50 -36.93
CA ILE A 63 -28.34 -12.74 -37.88
C ILE A 63 -28.43 -11.77 -39.07
N ALA A 64 -29.64 -11.44 -39.54
CA ALA A 64 -29.84 -10.45 -40.60
C ALA A 64 -29.40 -9.04 -40.15
N ARG A 65 -29.75 -8.64 -38.93
CA ARG A 65 -29.31 -7.36 -38.32
C ARG A 65 -27.79 -7.32 -38.15
N LEU A 66 -27.19 -8.40 -37.64
CA LEU A 66 -25.74 -8.51 -37.50
C LEU A 66 -25.03 -8.36 -38.85
N LYS A 67 -25.50 -9.04 -39.91
CA LYS A 67 -24.95 -8.91 -41.26
C LYS A 67 -25.14 -7.52 -41.88
N SER A 68 -26.10 -6.74 -41.40
CA SER A 68 -26.31 -5.36 -41.88
C SER A 68 -25.32 -4.36 -41.27
N ILE A 69 -24.76 -4.69 -40.09
CA ILE A 69 -23.87 -3.82 -39.31
C ILE A 69 -22.41 -4.35 -39.34
N ALA A 70 -22.22 -5.63 -39.65
CA ALA A 70 -20.93 -6.31 -39.60
C ALA A 70 -20.61 -7.05 -40.91
N LEU A 71 -19.38 -6.91 -41.40
CA LEU A 71 -18.84 -7.75 -42.46
C LEU A 71 -18.09 -8.93 -41.83
N ILE A 72 -18.48 -10.15 -42.19
CA ILE A 72 -17.96 -11.38 -41.58
C ILE A 72 -17.12 -12.12 -42.61
N TYR A 73 -15.84 -12.31 -42.31
CA TYR A 73 -14.90 -13.08 -43.12
C TYR A 73 -14.84 -14.52 -42.62
N TYR A 74 -14.97 -15.47 -43.55
CA TYR A 74 -15.02 -16.90 -43.24
C TYR A 74 -13.80 -17.62 -43.77
N LYS A 75 -13.18 -18.44 -42.92
CA LYS A 75 -12.18 -19.43 -43.33
C LYS A 75 -12.87 -20.75 -43.66
N LYS A 76 -12.63 -21.27 -44.87
CA LYS A 76 -13.17 -22.57 -45.29
C LYS A 76 -12.27 -23.69 -44.77
N LYS A 77 -12.74 -24.42 -43.76
CA LYS A 77 -12.16 -25.73 -43.39
C LYS A 77 -13.05 -26.85 -43.98
N THR A 78 -12.43 -27.98 -44.30
CA THR A 78 -12.90 -29.09 -45.14
C THR A 78 -14.36 -29.57 -44.95
N LYS A 79 -15.05 -29.30 -43.83
CA LYS A 79 -16.50 -29.54 -43.65
C LYS A 79 -17.29 -28.43 -42.92
N HIS A 80 -16.67 -27.37 -42.41
CA HIS A 80 -17.33 -26.28 -41.67
C HIS A 80 -16.74 -24.91 -42.02
N LYS A 81 -17.60 -23.88 -42.13
CA LYS A 81 -17.19 -22.48 -42.26
C LYS A 81 -16.94 -21.92 -40.87
N SER A 82 -15.70 -21.53 -40.56
CA SER A 82 -15.36 -20.83 -39.32
C SER A 82 -15.26 -19.34 -39.60
N VAL A 83 -15.74 -18.50 -38.69
CA VAL A 83 -15.49 -17.05 -38.75
C VAL A 83 -14.04 -16.80 -38.35
N GLU A 84 -13.32 -16.00 -39.13
CA GLU A 84 -11.90 -15.67 -38.89
C GLU A 84 -11.75 -14.23 -38.41
N LYS A 85 -12.41 -13.30 -39.10
CA LYS A 85 -12.39 -11.87 -38.81
C LYS A 85 -13.79 -11.28 -38.97
N ILE A 86 -14.13 -10.31 -38.13
CA ILE A 86 -15.33 -9.50 -38.25
C ILE A 86 -14.92 -8.03 -38.36
N GLU A 87 -15.51 -7.29 -39.28
CA GLU A 87 -15.48 -5.82 -39.30
C GLU A 87 -16.82 -5.32 -38.80
N PHE A 88 -16.82 -4.65 -37.64
CA PHE A 88 -18.02 -4.27 -36.93
C PHE A 88 -18.19 -2.75 -36.93
N LYS A 89 -19.26 -2.25 -37.55
CA LYS A 89 -19.53 -0.82 -37.64
C LYS A 89 -20.23 -0.30 -36.39
N VAL A 90 -19.55 0.57 -35.66
CA VAL A 90 -20.03 1.14 -34.40
C VAL A 90 -20.21 2.65 -34.55
N ASN A 91 -21.29 3.18 -33.97
CA ASN A 91 -21.46 4.62 -33.91
C ASN A 91 -20.42 5.24 -32.98
N ARG A 92 -19.75 6.29 -33.46
CA ARG A 92 -18.72 7.02 -32.70
C ARG A 92 -19.25 7.55 -31.37
N ASP A 93 -20.48 8.05 -31.31
CA ASP A 93 -21.05 8.64 -30.10
C ASP A 93 -21.27 7.59 -29.01
N PHE A 94 -21.73 6.38 -29.41
CA PHE A 94 -21.83 5.24 -28.51
C PHE A 94 -20.45 4.83 -27.99
N ALA A 95 -19.49 4.69 -28.90
CA ALA A 95 -18.17 4.19 -28.56
C ALA A 95 -17.40 5.15 -27.64
N GLU A 96 -17.47 6.47 -27.90
CA GLU A 96 -16.86 7.50 -27.06
C GLU A 96 -17.58 7.60 -25.71
N GLY A 97 -18.92 7.48 -25.70
CA GLY A 97 -19.71 7.43 -24.48
C GLY A 97 -19.33 6.25 -23.58
N LEU A 98 -19.14 5.07 -24.15
CA LEU A 98 -18.69 3.89 -23.41
C LEU A 98 -17.29 4.08 -22.83
N TYR A 99 -16.31 4.51 -23.65
CA TYR A 99 -14.95 4.76 -23.17
C TYR A 99 -14.92 5.80 -22.05
N THR A 100 -15.62 6.92 -22.21
CA THR A 100 -15.67 8.00 -21.23
C THR A 100 -16.31 7.56 -19.92
N SER A 101 -17.34 6.70 -19.97
CA SER A 101 -18.01 6.18 -18.77
C SER A 101 -17.10 5.34 -17.88
N CYS A 102 -16.09 4.68 -18.45
CA CYS A 102 -15.18 3.80 -17.71
C CYS A 102 -13.75 4.35 -17.57
N LYS A 103 -13.43 5.50 -18.19
CA LYS A 103 -12.07 6.08 -18.24
C LYS A 103 -11.40 6.24 -16.88
N ASN A 104 -12.17 6.60 -15.87
CA ASN A 104 -11.68 6.94 -14.53
C ASN A 104 -11.92 5.83 -13.50
N THR A 105 -12.36 4.65 -13.93
CA THR A 105 -12.60 3.53 -13.02
C THR A 105 -11.28 2.97 -12.50
N TRP A 106 -11.23 2.68 -11.19
CA TRP A 106 -10.03 2.15 -10.54
C TRP A 106 -10.14 0.65 -10.34
N ALA A 107 -9.02 -0.04 -10.52
CA ALA A 107 -8.88 -1.43 -10.17
C ALA A 107 -7.53 -1.64 -9.46
N SER A 108 -7.59 -2.09 -8.21
CA SER A 108 -6.43 -2.16 -7.31
C SER A 108 -5.80 -0.76 -7.13
N GLN A 109 -4.59 -0.53 -7.65
CA GLN A 109 -3.86 0.73 -7.52
C GLN A 109 -3.78 1.54 -8.82
N ASN A 110 -4.32 1.02 -9.94
CA ASN A 110 -4.25 1.64 -11.27
C ASN A 110 -5.65 1.77 -11.90
N LEU A 111 -5.74 2.45 -13.05
CA LEU A 111 -6.99 2.55 -13.81
C LEU A 111 -7.38 1.18 -14.37
N ALA A 112 -8.64 0.79 -14.27
CA ALA A 112 -9.10 -0.49 -14.80
C ALA A 112 -8.86 -0.61 -16.31
N LEU A 113 -9.01 0.50 -17.05
CA LEU A 113 -8.74 0.53 -18.49
C LEU A 113 -7.27 0.32 -18.86
N SER A 114 -6.31 0.54 -17.95
CA SER A 114 -4.92 0.21 -18.25
C SER A 114 -4.71 -1.29 -18.39
N PHE A 115 -5.57 -2.13 -17.79
CA PHE A 115 -5.53 -3.59 -17.99
C PHE A 115 -6.23 -4.03 -19.26
N LEU A 116 -7.03 -3.16 -19.90
CA LEU A 116 -7.87 -3.46 -21.05
C LEU A 116 -7.48 -2.62 -22.28
N SER A 117 -6.22 -2.20 -22.36
CA SER A 117 -5.70 -1.38 -23.47
C SER A 117 -4.50 -2.04 -24.12
N LEU A 118 -4.37 -1.91 -25.44
CA LEU A 118 -3.14 -2.28 -26.13
C LEU A 118 -2.05 -1.22 -25.87
N GLY A 119 -0.87 -1.68 -25.44
CA GLY A 119 0.30 -0.82 -25.24
C GLY A 119 0.23 0.05 -23.98
N SER A 120 1.19 0.98 -23.83
CA SER A 120 1.39 1.72 -22.57
C SER A 120 0.46 2.92 -22.36
N LYS A 121 -0.30 3.34 -23.39
CA LYS A 121 -1.19 4.50 -23.32
C LYS A 121 -2.64 4.04 -23.31
N VAL A 122 -3.38 4.43 -22.28
CA VAL A 122 -4.83 4.24 -22.24
C VAL A 122 -5.48 5.24 -23.20
N SER A 123 -5.90 4.75 -24.36
CA SER A 123 -6.62 5.54 -25.37
C SER A 123 -7.87 4.82 -25.82
N TYR A 124 -8.76 5.58 -26.45
CA TYR A 124 -9.98 5.07 -27.07
C TYR A 124 -9.66 3.96 -28.07
N GLU A 125 -8.69 4.18 -28.96
CA GLU A 125 -8.28 3.24 -30.00
C GLU A 125 -7.67 1.98 -29.40
N ASN A 126 -6.81 2.13 -28.40
CA ASN A 126 -6.13 1.02 -27.75
C ASN A 126 -7.09 0.13 -26.94
N PHE A 127 -8.13 0.71 -26.35
CA PHE A 127 -9.19 -0.01 -25.64
C PHE A 127 -10.02 -0.89 -26.60
N TYR A 128 -10.51 -0.31 -27.70
CA TYR A 128 -11.25 -1.10 -28.71
C TYR A 128 -10.35 -2.06 -29.47
N GLY A 129 -9.09 -1.69 -29.70
CA GLY A 129 -8.07 -2.58 -30.25
C GLY A 129 -7.86 -3.81 -29.38
N PHE A 130 -7.82 -3.64 -28.05
CA PHE A 130 -7.69 -4.76 -27.10
C PHE A 130 -8.88 -5.70 -27.19
N MET A 131 -10.11 -5.18 -27.10
CA MET A 131 -11.33 -5.98 -27.23
C MET A 131 -11.45 -6.68 -28.59
N GLY A 132 -10.86 -6.08 -29.63
CA GLY A 132 -10.89 -6.58 -31.00
C GLY A 132 -9.78 -7.57 -31.32
N ARG A 133 -8.67 -7.58 -30.58
CA ARG A 133 -7.54 -8.48 -30.85
C ARG A 133 -7.89 -9.89 -30.37
N LYS A 134 -7.74 -10.87 -31.27
CA LYS A 134 -7.96 -12.27 -30.91
C LYS A 134 -6.92 -12.66 -29.87
N ASP A 135 -7.38 -13.00 -28.68
CA ASP A 135 -6.54 -13.49 -27.61
C ASP A 135 -7.29 -14.61 -26.85
N PRO A 136 -6.89 -15.87 -27.07
CA PRO A 136 -7.47 -17.01 -26.37
C PRO A 136 -7.29 -16.97 -24.85
N SER A 137 -6.29 -16.25 -24.33
CA SER A 137 -5.98 -16.22 -22.91
C SER A 137 -6.97 -15.38 -22.10
N VAL A 138 -7.51 -14.32 -22.71
CA VAL A 138 -8.56 -13.46 -22.13
C VAL A 138 -9.95 -13.76 -22.70
N ASN A 139 -10.13 -14.94 -23.30
CA ASN A 139 -11.38 -15.41 -23.90
C ASN A 139 -11.93 -14.52 -25.04
N ILE A 140 -11.06 -13.92 -25.87
CA ILE A 140 -11.45 -13.24 -27.11
C ILE A 140 -11.27 -14.23 -28.28
N PRO A 141 -12.35 -14.88 -28.76
CA PRO A 141 -12.25 -16.05 -29.62
C PRO A 141 -11.85 -15.74 -31.07
N MET A 142 -12.08 -14.50 -31.53
CA MET A 142 -11.89 -14.10 -32.93
C MET A 142 -11.51 -12.62 -33.03
N HIS A 143 -10.87 -12.26 -34.14
CA HIS A 143 -10.45 -10.89 -34.38
C HIS A 143 -11.64 -10.06 -34.86
N THR A 144 -11.87 -8.92 -34.21
CA THR A 144 -12.92 -7.96 -34.56
C THR A 144 -12.28 -6.60 -34.78
N ASN A 145 -12.44 -6.06 -35.98
CA ASN A 145 -12.02 -4.71 -36.31
C ASN A 145 -13.20 -3.76 -36.11
N PHE A 146 -13.08 -2.81 -35.20
CA PHE A 146 -14.13 -1.82 -34.91
C PHE A 146 -13.97 -0.62 -35.84
N GLU A 147 -14.94 -0.42 -36.74
CA GLU A 147 -15.00 0.74 -37.62
C GLU A 147 -15.94 1.79 -37.03
N PHE A 148 -15.38 2.94 -36.65
CA PHE A 148 -16.15 4.02 -36.03
C PHE A 148 -16.71 4.97 -37.09
N THR A 149 -18.03 5.02 -37.22
CA THR A 149 -18.73 5.91 -38.16
C THR A 149 -19.83 6.71 -37.44
N ARG A 150 -20.32 7.79 -38.04
CA ARG A 150 -21.52 8.51 -37.57
C ARG A 150 -22.78 8.12 -38.36
N ASP A 151 -22.69 7.08 -39.19
CA ASP A 151 -23.81 6.61 -39.99
C ASP A 151 -24.95 6.08 -39.13
N LYS A 152 -26.20 6.42 -39.50
CA LYS A 152 -27.41 5.91 -38.86
C LYS A 152 -27.59 4.39 -38.99
N LYS A 153 -26.84 3.74 -39.88
CA LYS A 153 -26.84 2.29 -40.12
C LYS A 153 -25.88 1.53 -39.20
N ALA A 154 -24.99 2.23 -38.48
CA ALA A 154 -24.07 1.60 -37.54
C ALA A 154 -24.76 1.28 -36.20
N MET A 155 -24.16 0.39 -35.41
CA MET A 155 -24.69 0.06 -34.09
C MET A 155 -24.68 1.31 -33.21
N ASN A 156 -25.86 1.73 -32.74
CA ASN A 156 -26.02 2.86 -31.85
C ASN A 156 -27.06 2.51 -30.77
N ILE A 157 -26.58 2.27 -29.55
CA ILE A 157 -27.40 1.99 -28.38
C ILE A 157 -27.21 3.18 -27.42
N PRO A 158 -28.23 3.61 -26.65
CA PRO A 158 -28.02 4.65 -25.66
C PRO A 158 -26.99 4.23 -24.61
N THR A 159 -26.01 5.10 -24.34
CA THR A 159 -25.05 4.93 -23.24
C THR A 159 -25.58 5.57 -21.97
N THR A 160 -25.30 4.96 -20.82
CA THR A 160 -25.60 5.55 -19.52
C THR A 160 -24.32 6.21 -18.97
N PRO A 161 -24.32 7.52 -18.68
CA PRO A 161 -23.15 8.17 -18.12
C PRO A 161 -22.90 7.70 -16.68
N CYS A 162 -21.64 7.71 -16.23
CA CYS A 162 -21.24 7.10 -14.96
C CYS A 162 -21.91 7.71 -13.71
N HIS A 163 -22.34 8.96 -13.76
CA HIS A 163 -23.05 9.63 -12.67
C HIS A 163 -24.54 9.27 -12.58
N LYS A 164 -25.09 8.51 -13.54
CA LYS A 164 -26.49 8.07 -13.54
C LYS A 164 -26.59 6.58 -13.22
N PRO A 165 -27.62 6.18 -12.47
CA PRO A 165 -27.91 4.77 -12.25
C PRO A 165 -28.33 4.10 -13.57
N ALA A 166 -27.86 2.88 -13.81
CA ALA A 166 -28.24 2.10 -15.00
C ALA A 166 -29.70 1.65 -14.95
N ASN A 167 -30.23 1.37 -13.76
CA ASN A 167 -31.63 1.07 -13.53
C ASN A 167 -32.06 1.56 -12.12
N PRO A 168 -33.37 1.59 -11.81
CA PRO A 168 -33.87 2.05 -10.50
C PRO A 168 -33.39 1.24 -9.29
N GLN A 169 -32.81 0.06 -9.49
CA GLN A 169 -32.33 -0.85 -8.44
C GLN A 169 -30.80 -0.76 -8.25
N THR A 170 -30.07 -0.13 -9.16
CA THR A 170 -28.61 0.03 -9.11
C THR A 170 -28.24 1.45 -8.72
N PRO A 171 -27.35 1.67 -7.74
CA PRO A 171 -26.83 3.01 -7.47
C PRO A 171 -25.94 3.49 -8.63
N ALA A 172 -25.77 4.81 -8.72
CA ALA A 172 -24.77 5.43 -9.62
C ALA A 172 -23.34 5.12 -9.16
N CYS A 173 -22.35 5.35 -10.04
CA CYS A 173 -20.94 5.16 -9.68
C CYS A 173 -20.50 6.14 -8.59
N GLY A 174 -19.60 5.68 -7.72
CA GLY A 174 -18.98 6.54 -6.71
C GLY A 174 -18.06 7.60 -7.32
N ILE A 175 -17.80 8.66 -6.57
CA ILE A 175 -17.01 9.81 -7.04
C ILE A 175 -15.56 9.47 -7.40
N ILE A 176 -15.01 8.44 -6.76
CA ILE A 176 -13.64 7.94 -7.02
C ILE A 176 -13.54 7.36 -8.45
N ASP A 177 -14.60 6.68 -8.90
CA ASP A 177 -14.64 6.01 -10.21
C ASP A 177 -15.25 6.87 -11.32
N CYS A 178 -15.94 7.95 -10.94
CA CYS A 178 -16.59 8.89 -11.85
C CYS A 178 -16.48 10.33 -11.30
N PRO A 179 -15.28 10.94 -11.31
CA PRO A 179 -15.14 12.33 -10.97
C PRO A 179 -15.78 13.18 -12.08
N LEU A 180 -16.81 13.94 -11.73
CA LEU A 180 -17.42 14.92 -12.64
C LEU A 180 -16.54 16.16 -12.78
N GLU A 181 -15.82 16.51 -11.72
CA GLU A 181 -14.89 17.64 -11.67
C GLU A 181 -13.60 17.24 -10.92
N SER A 182 -12.45 17.76 -11.36
CA SER A 182 -11.12 17.34 -10.85
C SER A 182 -10.86 17.71 -9.38
N TYR A 183 -11.56 18.71 -8.83
CA TYR A 183 -11.38 19.17 -7.46
C TYR A 183 -12.22 18.41 -6.43
N GLN A 184 -13.19 17.59 -6.86
CA GLN A 184 -14.06 16.85 -5.94
C GLN A 184 -13.38 15.67 -5.24
N LEU A 185 -12.23 15.23 -5.75
CA LEU A 185 -11.52 14.06 -5.22
C LEU A 185 -10.73 14.35 -3.94
N LEU A 186 -10.47 15.62 -3.63
CA LEU A 186 -9.68 15.99 -2.46
C LEU A 186 -9.96 17.44 -2.05
N ASP A 187 -10.94 17.63 -1.17
CA ASP A 187 -11.13 18.93 -0.52
C ASP A 187 -10.08 19.09 0.60
N LEU A 188 -8.94 19.66 0.22
CA LEU A 188 -7.86 19.99 1.16
C LEU A 188 -8.10 21.32 1.88
N SER A 189 -9.22 22.01 1.63
CA SER A 189 -9.47 23.33 2.22
C SER A 189 -9.64 23.27 3.74
N GLU A 190 -10.07 22.11 4.27
CA GLU A 190 -10.16 21.82 5.70
C GLU A 190 -8.96 21.06 6.26
N MET A 191 -7.84 20.93 5.53
CA MET A 191 -6.63 20.39 6.14
C MET A 191 -6.12 21.35 7.21
N GLU A 192 -6.52 21.07 8.45
CA GLU A 192 -5.89 21.60 9.64
C GLU A 192 -4.39 21.29 9.54
N THR A 193 -3.58 22.33 9.37
CA THR A 193 -2.13 22.22 9.36
C THR A 193 -1.71 21.58 10.67
N ARG A 194 -1.35 20.29 10.59
CA ARG A 194 -1.17 19.46 11.77
C ARG A 194 -0.11 20.06 12.69
N GLY A 195 -0.55 20.51 13.85
CA GLY A 195 0.30 21.03 14.92
C GLY A 195 -0.13 22.37 15.48
N VAL A 196 -1.44 22.67 15.60
CA VAL A 196 -1.87 23.79 16.44
C VAL A 196 -1.51 23.44 17.89
N ARG A 197 -0.31 23.85 18.30
CA ARG A 197 -0.02 24.01 19.72
C ARG A 197 -1.10 24.95 20.23
N VAL A 198 -1.86 24.52 21.23
CA VAL A 198 -2.99 25.27 21.79
C VAL A 198 -2.59 26.70 22.23
N PHE A 199 -1.30 27.01 22.29
CA PHE A 199 -0.75 28.36 22.41
C PHE A 199 0.46 28.58 21.49
N GLU A 200 0.23 28.88 20.21
CA GLU A 200 1.28 29.46 19.36
C GLU A 200 1.35 30.98 19.62
N HIS A 201 2.02 31.38 20.70
CA HIS A 201 2.46 32.76 20.79
C HIS A 201 3.58 32.98 19.77
N GLN A 202 3.42 34.02 18.92
CA GLN A 202 4.36 34.48 17.89
C GLN A 202 5.79 34.75 18.40
N ILE A 203 5.99 34.75 19.73
CA ILE A 203 7.27 34.96 20.39
C ILE A 203 7.90 33.59 20.67
N LYS A 204 8.93 33.23 19.89
CA LYS A 204 9.78 32.08 20.19
C LYS A 204 10.25 32.19 21.65
N TYR A 205 10.07 31.11 22.44
CA TYR A 205 10.49 31.00 23.84
C TYR A 205 9.63 31.75 24.90
N PHE A 206 8.38 32.11 24.61
CA PHE A 206 7.49 32.76 25.58
C PHE A 206 7.33 31.98 26.91
N GLU A 207 7.24 30.65 26.87
CA GLU A 207 7.19 29.83 28.10
C GLU A 207 8.46 29.96 28.95
N TRP A 208 9.63 30.02 28.31
CA TRP A 208 10.91 30.22 28.99
C TRP A 208 11.02 31.61 29.59
N PHE A 209 10.53 32.63 28.88
CA PHE A 209 10.46 33.99 29.38
C PHE A 209 9.55 34.09 30.62
N LEU A 210 8.36 33.47 30.59
CA LEU A 210 7.46 33.43 31.74
C LEU A 210 8.08 32.69 32.93
N ARG A 211 8.78 31.56 32.71
CA ARG A 211 9.49 30.85 33.78
C ARG A 211 10.60 31.69 34.40
N LEU A 212 11.40 32.37 33.58
CA LEU A 212 12.47 33.25 34.07
C LEU A 212 11.89 34.44 34.84
N CYS A 213 10.88 35.12 34.30
CA CYS A 213 10.23 36.24 34.95
C CYS A 213 9.54 35.80 36.26
N GLY A 214 8.91 34.63 36.28
CA GLY A 214 8.34 34.01 37.48
C GLY A 214 9.40 33.71 38.55
N CYS A 215 10.53 33.11 38.17
CA CYS A 215 11.63 32.85 39.08
C CYS A 215 12.24 34.17 39.63
N PHE A 216 12.45 35.17 38.79
CA PHE A 216 12.99 36.47 39.22
C PHE A 216 12.04 37.23 40.14
N THR A 217 10.74 37.22 39.87
CA THR A 217 9.76 37.88 40.74
C THR A 217 9.64 37.16 42.08
N LEU A 218 9.63 35.82 42.09
CA LEU A 218 9.62 35.05 43.33
C LEU A 218 10.88 35.29 44.16
N THR A 219 12.08 35.28 43.57
CA THR A 219 13.32 35.54 44.32
C THR A 219 13.36 36.96 44.86
N MET A 220 12.92 37.96 44.09
CA MET A 220 12.86 39.35 44.56
C MET A 220 11.84 39.54 45.69
N ILE A 221 10.66 38.92 45.61
CA ILE A 221 9.67 38.92 46.70
C ILE A 221 10.26 38.24 47.94
N LEU A 222 10.99 37.13 47.78
CA LEU A 222 11.61 36.40 48.88
C LEU A 222 12.71 37.23 49.54
N ILE A 223 13.59 37.87 48.76
CA ILE A 223 14.62 38.80 49.28
C ILE A 223 13.95 39.99 49.99
N PHE A 224 12.89 40.56 49.42
CA PHE A 224 12.17 41.67 50.03
C PHE A 224 11.49 41.24 51.34
N ALA A 225 10.84 40.07 51.37
CA ALA A 225 10.20 39.53 52.57
C ALA A 225 11.23 39.23 53.66
N LEU A 226 12.41 38.68 53.30
CA LEU A 226 13.52 38.45 54.23
C LEU A 226 14.07 39.78 54.77
N LYS A 227 14.31 40.77 53.90
CA LYS A 227 14.82 42.09 54.30
C LYS A 227 13.81 42.90 55.13
N TYR A 228 12.52 42.79 54.79
CA TYR A 228 11.43 43.40 55.56
C TYR A 228 11.26 42.75 56.93
N SER A 229 11.34 41.42 57.01
CA SER A 229 11.33 40.68 58.27
C SER A 229 12.54 41.03 59.15
N CYS A 230 13.73 41.15 58.54
CA CYS A 230 14.95 41.68 59.17
C CYS A 230 14.72 43.08 59.78
N HIS A 231 14.15 44.01 59.01
CA HIS A 231 13.96 45.40 59.47
C HIS A 231 12.87 45.51 60.56
N ARG A 232 11.92 44.59 60.60
CA ARG A 232 10.85 44.58 61.62
C ARG A 232 11.31 44.04 62.97
N SER A 233 12.40 43.28 63.03
CA SER A 233 13.00 42.76 64.27
C SER A 233 14.47 43.16 64.40
N PRO A 234 14.77 44.40 64.82
CA PRO A 234 16.14 44.90 64.92
C PRO A 234 16.80 44.38 66.21
N THR A 235 17.34 43.17 66.19
CA THR A 235 18.36 42.77 67.16
C THR A 235 19.73 43.15 66.59
N ALA A 236 20.40 44.07 67.26
CA ALA A 236 21.55 44.83 66.78
C ALA A 236 22.73 43.97 66.29
N SER A 237 23.09 44.09 65.01
CA SER A 237 24.46 44.22 64.50
C SER A 237 24.43 44.64 63.02
N GLU A 238 25.48 45.32 62.54
CA GLU A 238 25.51 46.08 61.27
C GLU A 238 25.35 45.29 59.96
N ASN A 239 25.11 43.97 59.98
CA ASN A 239 24.81 43.18 58.80
C ASN A 239 23.66 42.20 59.08
N CYS A 240 22.59 42.21 58.27
CA CYS A 240 21.48 41.27 58.46
C CYS A 240 21.86 39.87 57.96
N TYR A 241 22.45 39.07 58.83
CA TYR A 241 22.45 37.62 58.70
C TYR A 241 21.30 37.08 59.56
N VAL A 242 20.49 36.18 59.00
CA VAL A 242 19.53 35.41 59.80
C VAL A 242 20.35 34.41 60.60
N ASP A 243 20.77 34.81 61.80
CA ASP A 243 21.46 33.92 62.72
C ASP A 243 20.42 32.90 63.21
N PHE A 244 20.54 31.65 62.76
CA PHE A 244 19.63 30.56 63.15
C PHE A 244 19.89 30.12 64.62
N GLY A 245 19.94 31.08 65.55
CA GLY A 245 20.08 30.88 67.00
C GLY A 245 21.34 30.12 67.46
N PRO A 246 21.61 30.07 68.77
CA PRO A 246 22.72 29.31 69.37
C PRO A 246 22.53 27.78 69.30
N GLY A 247 21.49 27.32 68.60
CA GLY A 247 21.26 25.93 68.21
C GLY A 247 21.46 25.72 66.72
N SER A 248 22.32 26.52 66.10
CA SER A 248 22.59 26.54 64.66
C SER A 248 22.80 25.13 64.12
N LEU A 249 22.05 24.81 63.06
CA LEU A 249 22.18 23.57 62.28
C LEU A 249 23.64 23.36 61.84
N GLU A 250 24.39 24.44 61.66
CA GLU A 250 25.82 24.44 61.36
C GLU A 250 26.65 23.87 62.52
N VAL A 251 26.44 24.33 63.75
CA VAL A 251 27.15 23.83 64.94
C VAL A 251 26.78 22.38 65.24
N GLN A 252 25.52 22.00 65.02
CA GLN A 252 25.08 20.60 65.15
C GLN A 252 25.70 19.71 64.07
N PHE A 253 25.77 20.19 62.83
CA PHE A 253 26.39 19.48 61.72
C PHE A 253 27.90 19.36 61.90
N GLU A 254 28.56 20.40 62.38
CA GLU A 254 29.96 20.40 62.75
C GLU A 254 30.23 19.35 63.85
N HIS A 255 29.43 19.34 64.91
CA HIS A 255 29.55 18.32 65.96
C HIS A 255 29.33 16.90 65.42
N LEU A 256 28.35 16.68 64.55
CA LEU A 256 28.10 15.39 63.89
C LEU A 256 29.28 14.97 62.99
N CYS A 257 29.84 15.90 62.24
CA CYS A 257 31.00 15.65 61.38
C CYS A 257 32.24 15.36 62.20
N VAL A 258 32.48 16.09 63.30
CA VAL A 258 33.59 15.84 64.22
C VAL A 258 33.43 14.48 64.89
N GLN A 259 32.23 14.11 65.34
CA GLN A 259 31.96 12.79 65.91
C GLN A 259 32.19 11.66 64.88
N TYR A 260 31.69 11.84 63.65
CA TYR A 260 31.91 10.88 62.57
C TYR A 260 33.40 10.74 62.22
N ALA A 261 34.10 11.87 62.07
CA ALA A 261 35.53 11.90 61.78
C ALA A 261 36.35 11.24 62.91
N GLN A 262 36.01 11.49 64.17
CA GLN A 262 36.65 10.86 65.31
C GLN A 262 36.48 9.33 65.27
N VAL A 263 35.28 8.82 64.94
CA VAL A 263 35.04 7.37 64.79
C VAL A 263 35.88 6.76 63.65
N VAL A 264 35.97 7.45 62.51
CA VAL A 264 36.77 7.00 61.36
C VAL A 264 38.27 7.00 61.67
N ILE A 265 38.77 8.01 62.38
CA ILE A 265 40.18 8.12 62.77
C ILE A 265 40.56 7.06 63.81
N HIS A 266 39.68 6.76 64.77
CA HIS A 266 39.96 5.76 65.80
C HIS A 266 39.94 4.32 65.27
N GLN A 267 39.12 4.01 64.25
CA GLN A 267 38.96 2.65 63.71
C GLN A 267 38.90 2.61 62.17
N PRO A 268 39.96 3.04 61.46
CA PRO A 268 39.93 3.21 60.00
C PRO A 268 39.67 1.90 59.25
N LEU A 269 40.26 0.80 59.70
CA LEU A 269 40.10 -0.51 59.06
C LEU A 269 38.65 -1.00 59.07
N LYS A 270 37.92 -0.82 60.18
CA LYS A 270 36.52 -1.25 60.28
C LYS A 270 35.60 -0.43 59.38
N CYS A 271 35.82 0.88 59.31
CA CYS A 271 35.09 1.76 58.39
C CYS A 271 35.34 1.39 56.92
N VAL A 272 36.59 1.05 56.55
CA VAL A 272 36.93 0.59 55.20
C VAL A 272 36.26 -0.75 54.88
N PHE A 273 36.28 -1.73 55.80
CA PHE A 273 35.60 -3.01 55.59
C PHE A 273 34.09 -2.85 55.48
N LEU A 274 33.48 -1.99 56.30
CA LEU A 274 32.06 -1.67 56.21
C LEU A 274 31.71 -1.01 54.86
N GLY A 275 32.53 -0.05 54.41
CA GLY A 275 32.35 0.59 53.11
C GLY A 275 32.49 -0.38 51.93
N LEU A 276 33.50 -1.25 51.97
CA LEU A 276 33.71 -2.31 50.97
C LEU A 276 32.57 -3.33 50.98
N PHE A 277 32.06 -3.69 52.16
CA PHE A 277 30.91 -4.59 52.29
C PHE A 277 29.66 -3.98 51.65
N VAL A 278 29.34 -2.71 51.95
CA VAL A 278 28.21 -2.00 51.34
C VAL A 278 28.40 -1.86 49.82
N ALA A 279 29.60 -1.49 49.36
CA ALA A 279 29.90 -1.38 47.93
C ALA A 279 29.74 -2.73 47.21
N SER A 280 30.25 -3.81 47.80
CA SER A 280 30.11 -5.17 47.26
C SER A 280 28.64 -5.61 47.17
N LEU A 281 27.83 -5.30 48.19
CA LEU A 281 26.41 -5.61 48.22
C LEU A 281 25.63 -4.84 47.15
N CYS A 282 25.98 -3.56 46.91
CA CYS A 282 25.45 -2.77 45.80
C CYS A 282 25.90 -3.32 44.43
N CYS A 283 27.16 -3.71 44.29
CA CYS A 283 27.70 -4.27 43.04
C CYS A 283 27.15 -5.65 42.70
N PHE A 284 26.72 -6.44 43.70
CA PHE A 284 26.12 -7.76 43.49
C PHE A 284 24.86 -7.70 42.62
N GLY A 285 24.11 -6.58 42.67
CA GLY A 285 22.94 -6.35 41.83
C GLY A 285 23.22 -6.39 40.32
N ASN A 286 24.47 -6.18 39.89
CA ASN A 286 24.85 -6.25 38.48
C ASN A 286 24.73 -7.66 37.89
N VAL A 287 24.69 -8.72 38.72
CA VAL A 287 24.48 -10.10 38.25
C VAL A 287 23.10 -10.26 37.59
N TRP A 288 22.12 -9.46 38.00
CA TRP A 288 20.77 -9.45 37.43
C TRP A 288 20.56 -8.36 36.38
N PHE A 289 21.63 -7.71 35.92
CA PHE A 289 21.52 -6.72 34.86
C PHE A 289 21.12 -7.41 33.55
N HIS A 290 19.91 -7.11 33.08
CA HIS A 290 19.39 -7.55 31.78
C HIS A 290 19.41 -6.38 30.80
N SER A 291 20.08 -6.53 29.66
CA SER A 291 20.14 -5.49 28.63
C SER A 291 18.93 -5.57 27.71
N LEU A 292 18.24 -4.45 27.54
CA LEU A 292 17.21 -4.30 26.52
C LEU A 292 17.89 -4.12 25.15
N THR A 293 17.96 -5.17 24.36
CA THR A 293 18.59 -5.17 23.02
C THR A 293 17.63 -4.77 21.91
N HIS A 294 16.32 -4.84 22.14
CA HIS A 294 15.30 -4.48 21.15
C HIS A 294 15.11 -2.96 21.10
N SER A 295 15.35 -2.39 19.90
CA SER A 295 15.24 -0.94 19.66
C SER A 295 13.85 -0.38 19.96
N ILE A 296 12.79 -1.16 19.73
CA ILE A 296 11.41 -0.71 19.96
C ILE A 296 11.16 -0.47 21.44
N ASP A 297 11.70 -1.31 22.32
CA ASP A 297 11.53 -1.18 23.77
C ASP A 297 12.38 -0.03 24.35
N GLN A 298 13.40 0.44 23.62
CA GLN A 298 14.19 1.61 23.98
C GLN A 298 13.51 2.93 23.60
N VAL A 299 12.78 2.95 22.48
CA VAL A 299 12.24 4.19 21.90
C VAL A 299 10.75 4.40 22.21
N SER A 300 10.02 3.34 22.55
CA SER A 300 8.58 3.39 22.80
C SER A 300 8.22 2.97 24.21
N ALA A 301 7.29 3.71 24.83
CA ALA A 301 6.75 3.34 26.12
C ALA A 301 5.92 2.05 25.99
N ALA A 302 6.14 1.11 26.91
CA ALA A 302 5.48 -0.20 26.89
C ALA A 302 3.94 -0.11 26.91
N ASP A 303 3.37 0.91 27.57
CA ASP A 303 1.94 1.14 27.66
C ASP A 303 1.43 2.28 26.75
N GLY A 304 2.26 2.74 25.80
CA GLY A 304 1.87 3.76 24.84
C GLY A 304 0.74 3.30 23.91
N GLU A 305 -0.08 4.23 23.45
CA GLU A 305 -1.21 3.95 22.53
C GLU A 305 -0.75 3.20 21.27
N THR A 306 0.36 3.63 20.66
CA THR A 306 0.98 2.97 19.50
C THR A 306 1.36 1.51 19.80
N ARG A 307 1.84 1.21 21.01
CA ARG A 307 2.22 -0.14 21.42
C ARG A 307 1.00 -1.03 21.60
N ARG A 308 -0.10 -0.48 22.13
CA ARG A 308 -1.40 -1.17 22.23
C ARG A 308 -1.96 -1.48 20.84
N HIS A 309 -1.98 -0.51 19.92
CA HIS A 309 -2.42 -0.75 18.54
C HIS A 309 -1.55 -1.76 17.80
N GLN A 310 -0.22 -1.69 17.96
CA GLN A 310 0.70 -2.68 17.40
C GLN A 310 0.41 -4.08 17.96
N LYS A 311 0.18 -4.20 19.27
CA LYS A 311 -0.16 -5.48 19.91
C LYS A 311 -1.46 -6.05 19.35
N THR A 312 -2.52 -5.24 19.27
CA THR A 312 -3.81 -5.67 18.68
C THR A 312 -3.64 -6.11 17.23
N PHE A 313 -2.84 -5.39 16.44
CA PHE A 313 -2.54 -5.78 15.05
C PHE A 313 -1.83 -7.13 14.97
N ILE A 314 -0.78 -7.34 15.78
CA ILE A 314 -0.02 -8.60 15.80
C ILE A 314 -0.86 -9.76 16.30
N GLU A 315 -1.73 -9.56 17.29
CA GLU A 315 -2.65 -10.59 17.79
C GLU A 315 -3.73 -10.95 16.75
N THR A 316 -4.17 -9.99 15.94
CA THR A 316 -5.25 -10.20 14.94
C THR A 316 -4.73 -10.79 13.63
N PHE A 317 -3.62 -10.25 13.10
CA PHE A 317 -3.10 -10.57 11.76
C PHE A 317 -1.80 -11.36 11.78
N GLY A 318 -1.19 -11.54 12.95
CA GLY A 318 0.15 -12.08 13.08
C GLY A 318 1.25 -11.00 12.97
N PRO A 319 2.51 -11.39 13.20
CA PRO A 319 3.63 -10.47 13.10
C PRO A 319 3.81 -9.97 11.66
N THR A 320 4.28 -8.73 11.52
CA THR A 320 4.70 -8.19 10.23
C THR A 320 5.85 -9.02 9.66
N HIS A 321 5.82 -9.27 8.35
CA HIS A 321 6.94 -9.92 7.66
C HIS A 321 8.21 -9.05 7.73
N ARG A 322 9.38 -9.70 7.72
CA ARG A 322 10.67 -9.02 7.66
C ARG A 322 11.04 -8.79 6.20
N ILE A 323 11.53 -7.60 5.88
CA ILE A 323 11.87 -7.19 4.51
C ILE A 323 13.39 -7.03 4.44
N GLU A 324 14.03 -7.79 3.55
CA GLU A 324 15.44 -7.65 3.20
C GLU A 324 15.51 -7.03 1.79
N GLN A 325 16.14 -5.86 1.64
CA GLN A 325 16.17 -5.10 0.39
C GLN A 325 17.60 -4.97 -0.14
N VAL A 326 17.76 -5.13 -1.46
CA VAL A 326 19.02 -4.91 -2.17
C VAL A 326 18.78 -3.87 -3.25
N PHE A 327 19.49 -2.74 -3.16
CA PHE A 327 19.46 -1.69 -4.17
C PHE A 327 20.70 -1.79 -5.05
N MET A 328 20.50 -1.94 -6.36
CA MET A 328 21.56 -1.95 -7.35
C MET A 328 21.48 -0.67 -8.17
N THR A 329 22.58 0.08 -8.23
CA THR A 329 22.65 1.33 -8.99
C THR A 329 23.81 1.26 -9.97
N PHE A 330 23.61 1.78 -11.18
CA PHE A 330 24.69 1.95 -12.14
C PHE A 330 25.60 3.12 -11.73
N PRO A 331 26.90 3.04 -12.02
CA PRO A 331 27.79 4.17 -11.81
C PRO A 331 27.38 5.35 -12.71
N PRO A 332 27.58 6.60 -12.27
CA PRO A 332 27.11 7.81 -12.97
C PRO A 332 27.80 8.07 -14.31
N SER A 333 28.85 7.32 -14.64
CA SER A 333 29.57 7.38 -15.93
C SER A 333 28.87 6.61 -17.06
N MET A 334 27.79 5.88 -16.77
CA MET A 334 27.07 5.08 -17.76
C MET A 334 26.06 5.95 -18.54
N PRO A 335 25.94 5.77 -19.86
CA PRO A 335 24.97 6.50 -20.66
C PRO A 335 23.53 6.18 -20.23
N GLU A 336 22.63 7.17 -20.21
CA GLU A 336 21.22 7.02 -19.80
C GLU A 336 20.45 5.94 -20.61
N ASN A 337 20.94 5.61 -21.81
CA ASN A 337 20.35 4.62 -22.71
C ASN A 337 20.98 3.22 -22.60
N PHE A 338 21.77 2.93 -21.55
CA PHE A 338 22.44 1.63 -21.38
C PHE A 338 21.46 0.44 -21.38
N LEU A 339 20.22 0.64 -20.91
CA LEU A 339 19.18 -0.39 -20.93
C LEU A 339 18.48 -0.59 -22.29
N ASN A 340 18.82 0.21 -23.32
CA ASN A 340 18.21 0.13 -24.64
C ASN A 340 18.97 -0.78 -25.60
N GLN A 341 20.09 -1.36 -25.18
CA GLN A 341 20.99 -2.09 -26.04
C GLN A 341 21.35 -3.42 -25.36
N ASP A 342 20.73 -4.52 -25.78
CA ASP A 342 21.10 -5.95 -25.70
C ASP A 342 21.91 -6.48 -24.49
N ASP A 343 22.03 -5.73 -23.41
CA ASP A 343 22.91 -6.01 -22.28
C ASP A 343 22.20 -6.95 -21.31
N THR A 344 22.01 -8.17 -21.79
CA THR A 344 21.55 -9.33 -21.03
C THR A 344 22.50 -9.65 -19.87
N HIS A 345 23.75 -9.17 -19.91
CA HIS A 345 24.74 -9.36 -18.86
C HIS A 345 24.29 -8.80 -17.50
N PHE A 346 23.62 -7.64 -17.46
CA PHE A 346 23.11 -7.12 -16.18
C PHE A 346 22.02 -8.03 -15.60
N PHE A 347 21.13 -8.52 -16.45
CA PHE A 347 20.10 -9.47 -16.05
C PHE A 347 20.72 -10.80 -15.61
N ASP A 348 21.73 -11.31 -16.31
CA ASP A 348 22.46 -12.53 -15.94
C ASP A 348 23.04 -12.42 -14.52
N GLU A 349 23.78 -11.35 -14.22
CA GLU A 349 24.33 -11.10 -12.88
C GLU A 349 23.22 -11.02 -11.81
N MET A 350 22.08 -10.39 -12.14
CA MET A 350 20.93 -10.32 -11.25
C MET A 350 20.29 -11.70 -11.01
N PHE A 351 20.11 -12.52 -12.04
CA PHE A 351 19.61 -13.90 -11.92
C PHE A 351 20.58 -14.76 -11.11
N GLN A 352 21.89 -14.64 -11.35
CA GLN A 352 22.92 -15.34 -10.59
C GLN A 352 22.91 -14.95 -9.12
N LEU A 353 22.81 -13.65 -8.80
CA LEU A 353 22.72 -13.19 -7.42
C LEU A 353 21.50 -13.77 -6.72
N ILE A 354 20.33 -13.69 -7.35
CA ILE A 354 19.08 -14.21 -6.77
C ILE A 354 19.17 -15.71 -6.54
N ASN A 355 19.70 -16.47 -7.51
CA ASN A 355 19.89 -17.92 -7.37
C ASN A 355 20.88 -18.25 -6.24
N ARG A 356 21.95 -17.44 -6.05
CA ARG A 356 22.87 -17.61 -4.92
C ARG A 356 22.17 -17.33 -3.58
N ILE A 357 21.32 -16.29 -3.51
CA ILE A 357 20.55 -15.95 -2.30
C ILE A 357 19.54 -17.06 -1.95
N GLN A 358 18.83 -17.60 -2.95
CA GLN A 358 17.87 -18.69 -2.75
C GLN A 358 18.55 -19.96 -2.23
N ASN A 359 19.76 -20.25 -2.70
CA ASN A 359 20.54 -21.42 -2.29
C ASN A 359 21.36 -21.20 -1.00
N LEU A 360 21.21 -20.06 -0.32
CA LEU A 360 21.86 -19.87 0.98
C LEU A 360 21.30 -20.86 1.99
N THR A 361 22.22 -21.50 2.71
CA THR A 361 21.88 -22.43 3.78
C THR A 361 22.69 -22.12 5.00
N VAL A 362 22.01 -22.04 6.15
CA VAL A 362 22.62 -21.72 7.43
C VAL A 362 22.42 -22.91 8.36
N PHE A 363 23.45 -23.25 9.12
CA PHE A 363 23.36 -24.25 10.18
C PHE A 363 23.08 -23.55 11.52
N GLN A 364 22.01 -23.96 12.19
CA GLN A 364 21.71 -23.53 13.55
C GLN A 364 21.60 -24.78 14.43
N GLY A 365 22.68 -25.05 15.17
CA GLY A 365 22.87 -26.35 15.83
C GLY A 365 23.07 -27.46 14.79
N ASP A 366 22.32 -28.55 14.93
CA ASP A 366 22.38 -29.70 14.01
C ASP A 366 21.42 -29.56 12.81
N SER A 367 20.56 -28.55 12.81
CA SER A 367 19.55 -28.34 11.77
C SER A 367 20.04 -27.38 10.70
N LYS A 368 19.88 -27.77 9.44
CA LYS A 368 20.14 -26.95 8.26
C LYS A 368 18.86 -26.21 7.86
N PHE A 369 18.92 -24.88 7.79
CA PHE A 369 17.83 -24.02 7.35
C PHE A 369 18.16 -23.38 6.01
N SER A 370 17.16 -23.29 5.12
CA SER A 370 17.24 -22.56 3.86
C SER A 370 16.25 -21.38 3.85
N LEU A 371 16.40 -20.49 2.86
CA LEU A 371 15.46 -19.40 2.63
C LEU A 371 14.02 -19.91 2.45
N ASP A 372 13.87 -21.06 1.78
CA ASP A 372 12.57 -21.68 1.53
C ASP A 372 11.82 -22.05 2.83
N ASP A 373 12.53 -22.29 3.94
CA ASP A 373 11.89 -22.63 5.21
C ASP A 373 11.29 -21.41 5.93
N ILE A 374 11.86 -20.22 5.71
CA ILE A 374 11.55 -19.00 6.48
C ILE A 374 10.79 -17.94 5.66
N CYS A 375 10.81 -18.03 4.34
CA CYS A 375 10.27 -16.98 3.49
C CYS A 375 8.74 -16.83 3.59
N TYR A 376 8.28 -15.60 3.34
CA TYR A 376 6.85 -15.32 3.25
C TYR A 376 6.24 -15.87 1.97
N ARG A 377 5.09 -16.56 2.09
CA ARG A 377 4.33 -17.14 0.97
C ARG A 377 2.85 -16.74 1.04
N PRO A 378 2.38 -15.83 0.18
CA PRO A 378 0.99 -15.37 0.24
C PRO A 378 -0.02 -16.46 -0.16
N LEU A 379 0.35 -17.38 -1.06
CA LEU A 379 -0.50 -18.48 -1.54
C LEU A 379 -0.16 -19.84 -0.91
N GLY A 380 0.55 -19.83 0.23
CA GLY A 380 1.01 -21.03 0.92
C GLY A 380 2.11 -21.79 0.16
N LYS A 381 2.35 -23.05 0.56
CA LYS A 381 3.48 -23.87 0.06
C LYS A 381 3.34 -24.33 -1.41
N THR A 382 2.23 -24.04 -2.07
CA THR A 382 2.02 -24.41 -3.48
C THR A 382 2.78 -23.51 -4.45
N LYS A 383 3.21 -22.34 -3.98
CA LYS A 383 3.93 -21.32 -4.75
C LYS A 383 5.25 -20.97 -4.08
N GLY A 384 6.15 -20.37 -4.85
CA GLY A 384 7.48 -19.98 -4.40
C GLY A 384 7.46 -18.84 -3.37
N CYS A 385 8.63 -18.52 -2.84
CA CYS A 385 8.84 -17.39 -1.94
C CYS A 385 8.50 -16.05 -2.60
N ALA A 386 7.96 -15.10 -1.82
CA ALA A 386 7.70 -13.75 -2.30
C ALA A 386 9.02 -12.97 -2.50
N ILE A 387 9.51 -12.95 -3.74
CA ILE A 387 10.70 -12.20 -4.16
C ILE A 387 10.25 -11.12 -5.14
N MET A 388 10.42 -9.84 -4.79
CA MET A 388 10.02 -8.71 -5.63
C MET A 388 11.24 -8.22 -6.43
N SER A 389 11.38 -8.69 -7.67
CA SER A 389 12.50 -8.33 -8.55
C SER A 389 12.08 -8.40 -10.03
N PRO A 390 12.78 -7.67 -10.93
CA PRO A 390 12.50 -7.73 -12.37
C PRO A 390 12.68 -9.13 -12.98
N THR A 391 13.56 -9.97 -12.41
CA THR A 391 13.74 -11.38 -12.82
C THR A 391 12.49 -12.23 -12.66
N ASN A 392 11.61 -11.84 -11.74
CA ASN A 392 10.46 -12.65 -11.39
C ASN A 392 9.31 -12.52 -12.43
N TYR A 393 9.37 -11.54 -13.34
CA TYR A 393 8.55 -11.53 -14.56
C TYR A 393 8.85 -12.73 -15.49
N PHE A 394 10.00 -13.38 -15.32
CA PHE A 394 10.43 -14.60 -16.00
C PHE A 394 10.47 -15.79 -15.03
N GLN A 395 9.72 -15.71 -13.92
CA GLN A 395 9.64 -16.74 -12.88
C GLN A 395 11.02 -17.13 -12.32
N ASN A 396 11.93 -16.16 -12.18
CA ASN A 396 13.30 -16.33 -11.68
C ASN A 396 14.14 -17.39 -12.43
N ASN A 397 13.79 -17.71 -13.68
CA ASN A 397 14.49 -18.69 -14.48
C ASN A 397 15.21 -18.03 -15.66
N TRP A 398 16.53 -18.17 -15.70
CA TRP A 398 17.37 -17.67 -16.80
C TRP A 398 16.97 -18.24 -18.16
N ASN A 399 16.60 -19.52 -18.21
CA ASN A 399 16.22 -20.16 -19.47
C ASN A 399 14.91 -19.59 -20.04
N THR A 400 14.00 -19.15 -19.16
CA THR A 400 12.77 -18.46 -19.57
C THR A 400 13.07 -17.07 -20.13
N PHE A 401 14.10 -16.40 -19.62
CA PHE A 401 14.54 -15.09 -20.12
C PHE A 401 15.22 -15.19 -21.49
N VAL A 402 16.06 -16.18 -21.72
CA VAL A 402 16.80 -16.31 -23.00
C VAL A 402 15.90 -16.82 -24.14
N ASN A 403 14.98 -17.75 -23.86
CA ASN A 403 14.15 -18.40 -24.88
C ASN A 403 12.78 -17.73 -25.06
N VAL A 404 12.69 -16.42 -24.86
CA VAL A 404 11.44 -15.70 -25.11
C VAL A 404 11.23 -15.62 -26.62
N GLU A 405 10.23 -16.35 -27.12
CA GLU A 405 9.80 -16.30 -28.52
C GLU A 405 8.53 -15.46 -28.63
N ASP A 406 8.55 -14.44 -29.50
CA ASP A 406 7.37 -13.67 -29.86
C ASP A 406 6.53 -14.49 -30.86
N ASN A 407 5.30 -14.87 -30.49
CA ASN A 407 4.39 -15.63 -31.36
C ASN A 407 3.61 -14.73 -32.34
N GLU A 408 3.97 -13.47 -32.51
CA GLU A 408 3.24 -12.56 -33.38
C GLU A 408 3.61 -12.80 -34.86
N GLU A 409 2.62 -13.21 -35.67
CA GLU A 409 2.70 -13.32 -37.13
C GLU A 409 2.81 -11.94 -37.83
N ASP A 410 3.45 -10.94 -37.20
CA ASP A 410 3.66 -9.63 -37.84
C ASP A 410 5.03 -9.60 -38.52
N PHE A 411 4.98 -9.26 -39.81
CA PHE A 411 6.03 -9.45 -40.79
C PHE A 411 7.09 -8.33 -40.71
N ASP A 412 7.79 -8.18 -39.58
CA ASP A 412 9.10 -7.49 -39.54
C ASP A 412 9.75 -7.69 -38.17
N TYR A 413 10.93 -8.34 -38.15
CA TYR A 413 11.76 -8.67 -36.97
C TYR A 413 11.27 -9.80 -36.05
N ASN A 414 11.62 -11.05 -36.42
CA ASN A 414 11.81 -12.14 -35.47
C ASN A 414 13.09 -11.88 -34.67
N GLU A 415 13.04 -10.96 -33.70
CA GLU A 415 14.16 -10.71 -32.79
C GLU A 415 13.77 -11.24 -31.40
N HIS A 416 14.56 -12.17 -30.86
CA HIS A 416 14.36 -12.73 -29.52
C HIS A 416 14.62 -11.62 -28.50
N ASN A 417 13.58 -10.85 -28.18
CA ASN A 417 13.75 -9.69 -27.34
C ASN A 417 13.04 -9.88 -25.99
N PRO A 418 13.75 -10.36 -24.95
CA PRO A 418 13.17 -10.48 -23.61
C PRO A 418 12.71 -9.13 -23.04
N PHE A 419 13.27 -8.02 -23.54
CA PHE A 419 12.84 -6.69 -23.14
C PHE A 419 11.42 -6.36 -23.62
N THR A 420 10.92 -6.99 -24.69
CA THR A 420 9.51 -6.87 -25.11
C THR A 420 8.56 -7.41 -24.05
N HIS A 421 8.83 -8.63 -23.55
CA HIS A 421 8.07 -9.23 -22.45
C HIS A 421 8.17 -8.40 -21.17
N LEU A 422 9.39 -7.99 -20.80
CA LEU A 422 9.64 -7.16 -19.63
C LEU A 422 8.84 -5.85 -19.70
N LYS A 423 8.92 -5.15 -20.83
CA LYS A 423 8.18 -3.91 -21.09
C LYS A 423 6.68 -4.15 -20.99
N HIS A 424 6.18 -5.23 -21.58
CA HIS A 424 4.77 -5.59 -21.50
C HIS A 424 4.32 -5.80 -20.04
N CYS A 425 5.08 -6.56 -19.25
CA CYS A 425 4.73 -6.84 -17.86
C CYS A 425 4.86 -5.63 -16.93
N ILE A 426 5.81 -4.73 -17.18
CA ILE A 426 5.92 -3.46 -16.44
C ILE A 426 4.67 -2.61 -16.62
N PHE A 427 4.10 -2.58 -17.82
CA PHE A 427 2.88 -1.80 -18.10
C PHE A 427 1.59 -2.56 -17.74
N HIS A 428 1.62 -3.89 -17.83
CA HIS A 428 0.47 -4.77 -17.61
C HIS A 428 0.80 -5.92 -16.62
N PRO A 429 1.06 -5.62 -15.34
CA PRO A 429 1.57 -6.61 -14.39
C PRO A 429 0.56 -7.71 -14.02
N PHE A 430 -0.73 -7.52 -14.33
CA PHE A 430 -1.80 -8.49 -14.08
C PHE A 430 -2.06 -9.44 -15.26
N THR A 431 -1.21 -9.40 -16.29
CA THR A 431 -1.38 -10.25 -17.48
C THR A 431 -1.02 -11.70 -17.15
N VAL A 432 -2.00 -12.60 -17.28
CA VAL A 432 -1.83 -14.04 -17.02
C VAL A 432 -1.01 -14.72 -18.12
N LYS A 433 -1.16 -14.27 -19.37
CA LYS A 433 -0.42 -14.79 -20.51
C LYS A 433 -0.17 -13.66 -21.52
N THR A 434 1.10 -13.42 -21.82
CA THR A 434 1.55 -12.43 -22.80
C THR A 434 1.54 -13.03 -24.22
N PRO A 435 1.73 -12.20 -25.27
CA PRO A 435 1.94 -12.70 -26.65
C PRO A 435 3.12 -13.68 -26.78
N THR A 436 4.14 -13.55 -25.93
CA THR A 436 5.27 -14.49 -25.81
C THR A 436 4.90 -15.82 -25.15
N GLY A 437 3.66 -15.96 -24.65
CA GLY A 437 3.18 -17.17 -23.99
C GLY A 437 3.55 -17.29 -22.51
N LEU A 438 4.27 -16.31 -21.95
CA LEU A 438 4.71 -16.25 -20.56
C LEU A 438 3.72 -15.50 -19.66
N SER A 439 3.80 -15.71 -18.35
CA SER A 439 2.99 -14.97 -17.37
C SER A 439 3.77 -13.77 -16.84
N CYS A 440 3.08 -12.66 -16.54
CA CYS A 440 3.67 -11.54 -15.80
C CYS A 440 3.63 -11.74 -14.28
N PHE A 441 2.97 -12.79 -13.79
CA PHE A 441 2.96 -13.13 -12.37
C PHE A 441 4.30 -13.73 -11.96
N GLY A 442 4.76 -13.35 -10.77
CA GLY A 442 5.92 -13.98 -10.16
C GLY A 442 5.67 -15.43 -9.75
N GLU A 443 6.73 -16.14 -9.42
CA GLU A 443 6.72 -17.53 -8.94
C GLU A 443 5.81 -17.73 -7.71
N PHE A 444 5.71 -16.71 -6.85
CA PHE A 444 4.81 -16.69 -5.68
C PHE A 444 3.33 -16.51 -6.04
N GLY A 445 3.01 -16.29 -7.33
CA GLY A 445 1.67 -16.19 -7.88
C GLY A 445 0.98 -14.83 -7.69
N GLY A 446 1.74 -13.77 -7.41
CA GLY A 446 1.22 -12.40 -7.37
C GLY A 446 1.84 -11.50 -8.45
N PRO A 447 1.19 -10.36 -8.74
CA PRO A 447 1.72 -9.37 -9.67
C PRO A 447 2.90 -8.61 -9.03
N ILE A 448 3.79 -8.09 -9.85
CA ILE A 448 4.91 -7.25 -9.44
C ILE A 448 4.60 -5.85 -9.96
N ASP A 449 4.38 -4.89 -9.06
CA ASP A 449 4.07 -3.52 -9.44
C ASP A 449 5.35 -2.68 -9.52
N ARG A 450 5.34 -1.64 -10.36
CA ARG A 450 6.45 -0.71 -10.58
C ARG A 450 6.45 0.46 -9.58
N ARG A 451 5.38 0.65 -8.82
CA ARG A 451 5.16 1.90 -8.05
C ARG A 451 6.12 2.12 -6.90
#